data_AF-A0A2V7I4K6-F1
#
_entry.id   AF-A0A2V7I4K6-F1
#
_cell.length_a   1.000
_cell.length_b   1.000
_cell.length_c   1.000
_cell.angle_alpha   90.00
_cell.angle_beta   90.00
_cell.angle_gamma   90.00
#
_symmetry.space_group_name_H-M   'P 1'
#
loop_
_entity.id
_entity.type
_entity.pdbx_description
1 polymer ?
#
loop_
_entity_poly.entity_id
_entity_poly.type
_entity_poly.pdbx_seq_one_letter_code
_entity_poly.pdbx_strand_id
1 'polypeptide(L)' 'MSPRRNARATVSRPVTRGPTRALGQHFLRDDAIARRIVELVAPTPHDLVVEIGPGRGALTEHLAPSCRRLLALEVD' A
#
# COMPACT_ATOMS: atom_id res chain seq x y z
N MET A 1 -29.42 -3.66 16.51
CA MET A 1 -28.17 -4.33 16.04
C MET A 1 -28.11 -4.18 14.52
N SER A 2 -27.29 -3.26 14.02
CA SER A 2 -27.14 -3.00 12.57
C SER A 2 -25.95 -3.80 12.04
N PRO A 3 -26.06 -4.49 10.89
CA PRO A 3 -24.98 -5.34 10.40
C PRO A 3 -23.80 -4.46 9.96
N ARG A 4 -22.62 -4.72 10.53
CA ARG A 4 -21.36 -4.06 10.16
C ARG A 4 -21.06 -4.37 8.69
N ARG A 5 -21.13 -3.34 7.83
CA ARG A 5 -20.64 -3.40 6.45
C ARG A 5 -19.16 -3.79 6.47
N ASN A 6 -18.90 -5.02 6.08
CA ASN A 6 -17.63 -5.58 5.72
C ASN A 6 -17.00 -4.68 4.64
N ALA A 7 -15.87 -4.05 4.96
CA ALA A 7 -15.11 -3.24 4.03
C ALA A 7 -14.61 -4.15 2.89
N ARG A 8 -15.19 -3.98 1.71
CA ARG A 8 -14.81 -4.72 0.51
C ARG A 8 -13.49 -4.12 0.00
N ALA A 9 -12.36 -4.78 0.30
CA ALA A 9 -11.10 -4.47 -0.36
C ALA A 9 -11.27 -4.74 -1.86
N THR A 10 -11.35 -3.67 -2.65
CA THR A 10 -11.34 -3.78 -4.12
C THR A 10 -9.89 -3.66 -4.54
N VAL A 11 -9.20 -4.79 -4.61
CA VAL A 11 -7.85 -4.86 -5.16
C VAL A 11 -8.01 -4.89 -6.68
N SER A 12 -7.70 -3.77 -7.34
CA SER A 12 -7.48 -3.79 -8.79
C SER A 12 -6.18 -4.57 -9.03
N ARG A 13 -6.20 -5.57 -9.92
CA ARG A 13 -5.00 -6.33 -10.29
C ARG A 13 -3.95 -5.35 -10.84
N PRO A 14 -2.69 -5.38 -10.36
CA PRO A 14 -1.66 -4.51 -10.88
C PRO A 14 -1.40 -4.85 -12.35
N VAL A 15 -1.50 -3.86 -13.22
CA VAL A 15 -1.01 -3.93 -14.59
C VAL A 15 0.51 -3.87 -14.49
N THR A 16 1.21 -4.97 -14.69
CA THR A 16 2.67 -5.01 -14.64
C THR A 16 3.26 -4.46 -15.94
N ARG A 17 3.44 -3.14 -16.04
CA ARG A 17 4.38 -2.55 -17.01
C ARG A 17 5.80 -2.62 -16.45
N GLY A 18 6.78 -2.89 -17.32
CA GLY A 18 8.19 -2.84 -16.95
C GLY A 18 8.60 -1.41 -16.54
N PRO A 19 9.67 -1.24 -15.74
CA PRO A 19 10.09 0.08 -15.25
C PRO A 19 10.32 1.05 -16.41
N THR A 20 9.56 2.14 -16.45
CA THR A 20 9.78 3.24 -17.39
C THR A 20 10.85 4.14 -16.78
N ARG A 21 12.08 4.09 -17.30
CA ARG A 21 13.22 4.90 -16.80
C ARG A 21 12.92 6.41 -16.75
N ALA A 22 11.96 6.87 -17.56
CA ALA A 22 11.52 8.26 -17.61
C ALA A 22 10.91 8.78 -16.28
N LEU A 23 10.37 7.88 -15.45
CA LEU A 23 9.70 8.25 -14.19
C LEU A 23 10.57 8.02 -12.94
N GLY A 24 11.82 7.58 -13.10
CA GLY A 24 12.72 7.36 -11.97
C GLY A 24 12.26 6.29 -10.97
N GLN A 25 11.48 5.31 -11.41
CA GLN A 25 10.93 4.28 -10.53
C GLN A 25 12.03 3.36 -9.96
N HIS A 26 12.19 3.39 -8.63
CA HIS A 26 13.04 2.46 -7.88
C HIS A 26 12.17 1.60 -6.96
N PHE A 27 12.17 0.28 -7.16
CA PHE A 27 11.36 -0.63 -6.36
C PHE A 27 12.10 -1.09 -5.10
N LEU A 28 11.48 -0.91 -3.95
CA LEU A 28 11.90 -1.54 -2.70
C LEU A 28 11.75 -3.07 -2.81
N ARG A 29 12.82 -3.81 -2.51
CA ARG A 29 12.85 -5.28 -2.59
C ARG A 29 13.11 -5.97 -1.26
N ASP A 30 13.65 -5.24 -0.29
CA ASP A 30 13.99 -5.78 1.02
C ASP A 30 12.77 -5.69 1.94
N ASP A 31 12.23 -6.84 2.32
CA ASP A 31 11.05 -6.97 3.18
C ASP A 31 11.31 -6.50 4.62
N ALA A 32 12.54 -6.68 5.13
CA ALA A 32 12.88 -6.23 6.47
C ALA A 32 12.90 -4.70 6.54
N ILE A 33 13.42 -4.04 5.49
CA ILE A 33 13.35 -2.59 5.36
C ILE A 33 11.90 -2.12 5.20
N ALA A 34 11.08 -2.81 4.41
CA ALA A 34 9.66 -2.48 4.26
C ALA A 34 8.91 -2.53 5.61
N ARG A 35 9.10 -3.59 6.39
CA ARG A 35 8.55 -3.69 7.76
C ARG A 35 9.03 -2.56 8.65
N ARG A 36 10.33 -2.25 8.63
CA ARG A 36 10.93 -1.16 9.42
C ARG A 36 10.31 0.20 9.08
N ILE A 37 10.05 0.45 7.80
CA ILE A 37 9.36 1.68 7.36
C ILE A 37 7.94 1.72 7.95
N VAL A 38 7.19 0.62 7.87
CA VAL A 38 5.82 0.56 8.41
C VAL A 38 5.81 0.70 9.94
N GLU A 39 6.78 0.12 10.65
CA GLU A 39 6.95 0.32 12.09
C GLU A 39 7.16 1.80 12.45
N LEU A 40 7.95 2.53 11.64
CA LEU A 40 8.18 3.96 11.86
C LEU A 40 6.95 4.82 11.55
N VAL A 41 6.13 4.41 10.56
CA VAL A 41 4.84 5.05 10.27
C VAL A 41 3.85 4.82 11.42
N ALA A 42 3.94 3.66 12.09
CA ALA A 42 3.11 3.27 13.22
C ALA A 42 1.59 3.43 12.96
N PRO A 43 1.04 2.87 11.86
CA PRO A 43 -0.37 2.99 11.55
C PRO A 43 -1.23 2.27 12.59
N THR A 44 -2.43 2.81 12.81
CA THR A 44 -3.41 2.26 13.74
C THR A 44 -4.67 1.79 13.00
N PRO A 45 -5.47 0.88 13.60
CA PRO A 45 -6.74 0.43 13.03
C PRO A 45 -7.82 1.53 12.87
N HIS A 46 -7.52 2.79 13.21
CA HIS A 46 -8.40 3.93 13.01
C HIS A 46 -7.98 4.80 11.82
N ASP A 47 -6.75 4.62 11.31
CA ASP A 47 -6.17 5.51 10.33
C ASP A 47 -6.65 5.25 8.90
N LEU A 48 -6.76 6.35 8.17
CA LEU A 48 -6.78 6.36 6.71
C LEU A 48 -5.35 6.64 6.23
N VAL A 49 -4.74 5.66 5.58
CA VAL A 49 -3.38 5.79 5.01
C VAL A 49 -3.50 6.03 3.51
N VAL A 50 -2.68 6.96 3.00
CA VAL A 50 -2.53 7.21 1.57
C VAL A 50 -1.10 6.82 1.16
N GLU A 51 -0.98 5.89 0.23
CA GLU A 51 0.28 5.46 -0.36
C GLU A 51 0.40 6.03 -1.78
N ILE A 52 1.45 6.81 -2.02
CA ILE A 52 1.76 7.37 -3.33
C ILE A 52 2.87 6.54 -3.98
N GLY A 53 2.64 6.08 -5.20
CA GLY A 53 3.57 5.20 -5.91
C GLY A 53 3.72 3.83 -5.24
N PRO A 54 2.62 3.06 -5.05
CA PRO A 54 2.69 1.72 -4.49
C PRO A 54 3.63 0.80 -5.28
N GLY A 55 3.82 1.05 -6.58
CA GLY A 55 4.71 0.28 -7.44
C GLY A 55 4.35 -1.21 -7.41
N ARG A 56 5.22 -2.03 -6.81
CA ARG A 56 4.99 -3.49 -6.67
C ARG A 56 4.27 -3.89 -5.40
N GLY A 57 3.93 -2.94 -4.52
CA GLY A 57 3.20 -3.19 -3.28
C GLY A 57 4.07 -3.50 -2.06
N ALA A 58 5.38 -3.22 -2.13
CA ALA A 58 6.32 -3.57 -1.05
C ALA A 58 5.93 -2.98 0.32
N LEU A 59 5.32 -1.78 0.36
CA LEU A 59 4.77 -1.20 1.59
C LEU A 59 3.28 -1.49 1.73
N THR A 60 2.53 -1.49 0.62
CA THR A 60 1.09 -1.83 0.57
C THR A 60 0.77 -3.11 1.35
N GLU A 61 1.57 -4.17 1.18
CA GLU A 61 1.35 -5.48 1.83
C GLU A 61 1.39 -5.39 3.36
N HIS A 62 2.21 -4.50 3.92
CA HIS A 62 2.37 -4.32 5.37
C HIS A 62 1.44 -3.23 5.94
N LEU A 63 1.11 -2.21 5.14
CA LEU A 63 0.22 -1.11 5.54
C LEU A 63 -1.26 -1.53 5.54
N ALA A 64 -1.70 -2.30 4.53
CA ALA A 64 -3.09 -2.70 4.37
C ALA A 64 -3.70 -3.42 5.59
N PRO A 65 -3.03 -4.39 6.24
CA PRO A 65 -3.58 -5.04 7.43
C PRO A 65 -3.53 -4.17 8.70
N SER A 66 -2.71 -3.12 8.71
CA SER A 66 -2.39 -2.35 9.93
C SER A 66 -3.23 -1.08 10.10
N CYS A 67 -4.00 -0.69 9.07
CA CYS A 67 -4.83 0.52 9.08
C CYS A 67 -6.31 0.22 8.84
N ARG A 68 -7.19 1.20 9.10
CA ARG A 68 -8.63 1.05 8.80
C ARG A 68 -8.88 0.98 7.30
N ARG A 69 -8.15 1.80 6.54
CA ARG A 69 -8.31 1.94 5.09
C ARG A 69 -7.00 2.43 4.48
N LEU A 70 -6.59 1.80 3.40
CA LEU A 70 -5.47 2.22 2.57
C LEU A 70 -5.98 2.70 1.20
N LEU A 71 -5.50 3.85 0.75
CA LEU A 71 -5.68 4.36 -0.60
C LEU A 71 -4.33 4.38 -1.30
N ALA A 72 -4.16 3.53 -2.30
CA ALA A 72 -2.94 3.49 -3.10
C ALA A 72 -3.17 4.26 -4.42
N LEU A 73 -2.32 5.26 -4.67
CA LEU A 73 -2.39 6.13 -5.85
C LEU A 73 -1.12 5.94 -6.68
N GLU A 74 -1.30 5.50 -7.93
CA GLU A 74 -0.21 5.31 -8.89
C GLU A 74 -0.41 6.26 -10.08
N VAL A 75 0.69 6.87 -10.53
CA VAL A 75 0.72 7.66 -11.77
C VAL A 75 1.53 6.81 -12.75
N ASP A 76 0.87 6.33 -13.80
CA ASP A 76 1.49 5.49 -14.85
C ASP A 76 2.76 6.10 -15.45
#